data_AF-A0A8C0MSS4-F1
#
_entry.id   AF-A0A8C0MSS4-F1
#
_cell.length_a   1.000
_cell.length_b   1.000
_cell.length_c   1.000
_cell.angle_alpha   90.00
_cell.angle_beta   90.00
_cell.angle_gamma   90.00
#
_symmetry.space_group_name_H-M   'P 1'
#
loop_
_entity.id
_entity.type
_entity.pdbx_description
1 polymer ?
#
loop_
_entity_poly.entity_id
_entity_poly.type
_entity_poly.pdbx_seq_one_letter_code
_entity_poly.pdbx_strand_id
1 'polypeptide(L)'
;MESVLGWVFLVTILKGVQGEVQLVESGGDLVKPGGSLRLSCVTSGFTFSSYWMSCVRQAPGKELQWVAYINSGGSSTWYTDAVKGRFTISRDNAKNTCICR
;
A
#
# COMPACT_ATOMS: atom_id res chain seq x y z
N MET A 1 23.80 18.61 -38.77
CA MET A 1 23.79 17.74 -37.58
C MET A 1 22.71 18.25 -36.62
N GLU A 2 21.48 18.40 -37.11
CA GLU A 2 20.38 19.11 -36.39
C GLU A 2 19.15 18.21 -36.17
N SER A 3 19.11 17.04 -36.80
CA SER A 3 17.91 16.19 -36.87
C SER A 3 17.87 15.07 -35.83
N VAL A 4 18.99 14.75 -35.16
CA VAL A 4 19.04 13.71 -34.13
C VAL A 4 18.58 14.25 -32.77
N LEU A 5 18.81 15.54 -32.50
CA LEU A 5 18.46 16.17 -31.21
C LEU A 5 16.95 16.36 -31.04
N GLY A 6 16.22 16.59 -32.14
CA GLY A 6 14.76 16.75 -32.11
C GLY A 6 13.99 15.47 -31.79
N TRP A 7 14.52 14.30 -32.16
CA TRP A 7 13.88 13.02 -31.85
C TRP A 7 14.06 12.59 -30.39
N VAL A 8 15.16 12.99 -29.75
CA VAL A 8 15.39 12.72 -28.31
C VAL A 8 14.42 13.52 -27.44
N PHE A 9 14.00 14.72 -27.87
CA PHE A 9 13.03 15.55 -27.15
C PHE A 9 11.59 15.03 -27.19
N LEU A 10 11.24 14.13 -28.12
CA LEU A 10 9.88 13.61 -28.23
C LEU A 10 9.60 12.43 -27.27
N VAL A 11 10.65 11.79 -26.73
CA VAL A 11 10.50 10.59 -25.88
C VAL A 11 10.29 10.94 -24.39
N THR A 12 10.45 12.21 -23.99
CA THR A 12 10.37 12.63 -22.58
C THR A 12 9.00 13.14 -22.11
N ILE A 13 7.95 13.11 -22.94
CA ILE A 13 6.60 13.57 -22.56
C ILE A 13 5.52 12.49 -22.81
N LEU A 14 5.81 11.25 -22.45
CA LEU A 14 4.76 10.29 -22.09
C LEU A 14 4.75 10.16 -20.57
N LYS A 15 4.46 11.28 -19.88
CA LYS A 15 3.96 11.19 -18.51
C LYS A 15 2.56 10.59 -18.62
N GLY A 16 2.51 9.27 -18.50
CA GLY A 16 1.27 8.51 -18.53
C GLY A 16 0.24 9.15 -17.62
N VAL A 17 -1.03 9.02 -18.03
CA VAL A 17 -2.21 9.34 -17.20
C VAL A 17 -1.92 8.88 -15.78
N GLN A 18 -1.70 9.83 -14.87
CA GLN A 18 -1.66 9.51 -13.45
C GLN A 18 -3.11 9.32 -13.07
N GLY A 19 -3.48 8.08 -12.76
CA GLY A 19 -4.80 7.78 -12.21
C GLY A 19 -5.06 8.72 -11.03
N GLU A 20 -6.28 9.23 -10.95
CA GLU A 20 -6.71 10.17 -9.89
C GLU A 20 -6.40 9.61 -8.50
N VAL A 21 -6.40 8.28 -8.34
CA VAL A 21 -6.14 7.51 -7.11
C VAL A 21 -4.74 6.89 -7.08
N GLN A 22 -4.04 7.03 -5.96
CA GLN A 22 -2.75 6.37 -5.71
C GLN A 22 -2.70 5.71 -4.33
N LEU A 23 -2.09 4.52 -4.27
CA LEU A 23 -1.71 3.82 -3.04
C LEU A 23 -0.22 3.53 -3.12
N VAL A 24 0.55 4.13 -2.22
CA VAL A 24 2.01 4.01 -2.17
C VAL A 24 2.39 3.22 -0.93
N GLU A 25 2.89 2.00 -1.15
CA GLU A 25 3.39 1.14 -0.10
C GLU A 25 4.86 1.43 0.20
N SER A 26 5.21 1.38 1.48
CA SER A 26 6.56 1.58 2.00
C SER A 26 6.82 0.68 3.20
N GLY A 27 8.08 0.33 3.44
CA GLY A 27 8.50 -0.73 4.35
C GLY A 27 8.73 -2.04 3.59
N GLY A 28 8.72 -3.17 4.31
CA GLY A 28 8.96 -4.48 3.66
C GLY A 28 10.42 -4.93 3.67
N ASP A 29 11.30 -4.27 4.43
CA ASP A 29 12.70 -4.68 4.54
C ASP A 29 12.86 -6.11 5.04
N LEU A 30 14.00 -6.71 4.69
CA LEU A 30 14.35 -8.05 5.12
C LEU A 30 14.48 -8.09 6.65
N VAL A 31 13.51 -8.72 7.32
CA VAL A 31 13.53 -8.89 8.77
C VAL A 31 14.07 -10.25 9.16
N LYS A 32 14.80 -10.29 10.27
CA LYS A 32 15.20 -11.56 10.90
C LYS A 32 13.94 -12.32 11.35
N PRO A 33 13.97 -13.67 11.33
CA PRO A 33 12.87 -14.46 11.89
C PRO A 33 12.61 -14.07 13.35
N GLY A 34 11.34 -13.85 13.69
CA GLY A 34 10.92 -13.35 15.01
C GLY A 34 10.96 -11.82 15.17
N GLY A 35 11.50 -11.09 14.18
CA GLY A 35 11.37 -9.64 14.10
C GLY A 35 9.96 -9.21 13.70
N SER A 36 9.63 -7.95 13.96
CA SER A 36 8.38 -7.34 13.50
C SER A 36 8.64 -6.52 12.26
N LEU A 37 7.86 -6.78 11.21
CA LEU A 37 7.87 -6.01 9.98
C LEU A 37 6.80 -4.93 10.07
N ARG A 38 7.10 -3.74 9.55
CA ARG A 38 6.09 -2.68 9.41
C ARG A 38 5.92 -2.36 7.93
N LEU A 39 4.69 -2.48 7.47
CA LEU A 39 4.24 -2.01 6.17
C LEU A 39 3.35 -0.78 6.39
N SER A 40 3.57 0.25 5.59
CA SER A 40 2.72 1.45 5.57
C SER A 40 2.23 1.70 4.15
N CYS A 41 0.97 2.06 4.02
CA CYS A 41 0.36 2.45 2.75
C CYS A 41 -0.16 3.88 2.90
N VAL A 42 0.37 4.80 2.10
CA VAL A 42 -0.10 6.18 2.00
C VAL A 42 -1.00 6.28 0.79
N THR A 43 -2.16 6.90 0.98
CA THR A 43 -3.20 6.98 -0.06
C THR A 43 -3.46 8.42 -0.46
N SER A 44 -3.74 8.64 -1.74
CA SER A 44 -4.15 9.94 -2.28
C SER A 44 -5.17 9.75 -3.39
N GLY A 45 -5.95 10.81 -3.69
CA GLY A 45 -6.92 10.78 -4.78
C GLY A 45 -8.32 10.26 -4.44
N PHE A 46 -8.57 9.93 -3.18
CA PHE A 46 -9.90 9.55 -2.69
C PHE A 46 -10.07 9.92 -1.22
N THR A 47 -11.31 9.91 -0.75
CA THR A 47 -11.62 10.14 0.67
C THR A 47 -11.28 8.90 1.48
N PHE A 48 -10.05 8.80 1.98
CA PHE A 48 -9.54 7.64 2.74
C PHE A 48 -10.46 7.22 3.89
N SER A 49 -11.05 8.17 4.60
CA SER A 49 -11.97 7.91 5.71
C SER A 49 -13.28 7.27 5.30
N SER A 50 -13.65 7.25 4.01
CA SER A 50 -14.87 6.61 3.52
C SER A 50 -14.71 5.11 3.22
N TYR A 51 -13.48 4.61 3.15
CA TYR A 51 -13.18 3.24 2.74
C TYR A 51 -12.57 2.42 3.88
N TRP A 52 -12.79 1.11 3.81
CA TRP A 52 -12.11 0.15 4.68
C TRP A 52 -10.73 -0.14 4.12
N MET A 53 -9.79 -0.40 5.02
CA MET A 53 -8.42 -0.75 4.66
C MET A 53 -8.12 -2.16 5.09
N SER A 54 -7.27 -2.82 4.33
CA SER A 54 -7.10 -4.25 4.48
C SER A 54 -5.71 -4.66 4.03
N CYS A 55 -5.11 -5.55 4.81
CA CYS A 55 -3.77 -6.06 4.56
C CYS A 55 -3.86 -7.50 4.07
N VAL A 56 -3.10 -7.75 3.03
CA VAL A 56 -3.07 -9.01 2.31
C VAL A 56 -1.63 -9.48 2.20
N ARG A 57 -1.45 -10.79 2.12
CA ARG A 57 -0.16 -11.39 1.83
C ARG A 57 -0.30 -12.33 0.65
N GLN A 58 0.70 -12.33 -0.21
CA GLN A 58 0.81 -13.27 -1.30
C GLN A 58 2.15 -13.95 -1.23
N ALA A 59 2.15 -15.28 -1.09
CA ALA A 59 3.38 -16.06 -1.21
C ALA A 59 3.66 -16.33 -2.69
N PRO A 60 4.93 -16.47 -3.11
CA PRO A 60 5.27 -16.79 -4.49
C PRO A 60 4.53 -18.05 -4.98
N GLY A 61 3.78 -17.92 -6.08
CA GLY A 61 2.99 -19.02 -6.65
C GLY A 61 1.72 -19.42 -5.86
N LYS A 62 1.30 -18.63 -4.87
CA LYS A 62 0.08 -18.88 -4.10
C LYS A 62 -0.97 -17.77 -4.29
N GLU A 63 -2.18 -18.09 -3.87
CA GLU A 63 -3.29 -17.14 -3.81
C GLU A 63 -3.03 -16.00 -2.81
N LEU A 64 -3.74 -14.91 -3.03
CA LEU A 64 -3.72 -13.74 -2.19
C LEU A 64 -4.59 -14.00 -0.96
N GLN A 65 -4.00 -13.86 0.23
CA GLN A 65 -4.64 -14.18 1.50
C GLN A 65 -4.86 -12.93 2.34
N TRP A 66 -6.10 -12.72 2.78
CA TRP A 66 -6.46 -11.67 3.73
C TRP A 66 -5.83 -11.94 5.11
N VAL A 67 -5.14 -10.93 5.63
CA VAL A 67 -4.45 -10.98 6.93
C VAL A 67 -5.26 -10.23 7.98
N ALA A 68 -5.66 -9.01 7.66
CA ALA A 68 -6.43 -8.15 8.56
C ALA A 68 -7.24 -7.11 7.78
N TYR A 69 -8.30 -6.56 8.39
CA TYR A 69 -8.96 -5.36 7.90
C TYR A 69 -9.33 -4.42 9.05
N ILE A 70 -9.48 -3.13 8.71
CA ILE A 70 -9.90 -2.06 9.60
C ILE A 70 -10.99 -1.23 8.91
N ASN A 71 -12.06 -0.91 9.63
CA ASN A 71 -13.18 -0.15 9.07
C ASN A 71 -12.84 1.34 8.83
N SER A 72 -13.74 2.02 8.15
CA SER A 72 -13.70 3.46 7.81
C SER A 72 -13.52 4.39 9.03
N GLY A 73 -13.98 3.99 10.21
CA GLY A 73 -13.81 4.74 11.46
C GLY A 73 -12.57 4.38 12.28
N GLY A 74 -11.87 3.28 11.97
CA GLY A 74 -10.80 2.75 12.81
C GLY A 74 -11.27 2.05 14.11
N SER A 75 -12.58 1.90 14.31
CA SER A 75 -13.18 1.34 15.53
C SER A 75 -13.28 -0.18 15.54
N SER A 76 -13.28 -0.81 14.37
CA SER A 76 -13.40 -2.26 14.25
C SER A 76 -12.26 -2.81 13.42
N THR A 77 -11.62 -3.86 13.96
CA THR A 77 -10.53 -4.59 13.32
C THR A 77 -10.81 -6.08 13.32
N TRP A 78 -10.47 -6.74 12.23
CA TRP A 78 -10.51 -8.20 12.12
C TRP A 78 -9.15 -8.73 11.70
N TYR A 79 -8.85 -9.94 12.15
CA TYR A 79 -7.62 -10.65 11.86
C TYR A 79 -7.95 -12.10 11.51
N THR A 80 -7.19 -12.71 10.59
CA THR A 80 -7.25 -14.16 10.41
C THR A 80 -6.72 -14.88 11.65
N ASP A 81 -7.27 -16.05 11.98
CA ASP A 81 -6.83 -16.85 13.14
C ASP A 81 -5.33 -17.15 13.12
N ALA A 82 -4.74 -17.30 11.92
CA ALA A 82 -3.31 -17.56 11.78
C ALA A 82 -2.42 -16.43 12.29
N VAL A 83 -2.90 -15.18 12.37
CA VAL A 83 -2.08 -14.00 12.70
C VAL A 83 -2.57 -13.23 13.93
N LYS A 84 -3.71 -13.66 14.49
CA LYS A 84 -4.33 -13.04 15.66
C LYS A 84 -3.33 -12.99 16.83
N GLY A 85 -3.22 -11.82 17.45
CA GLY A 85 -2.29 -11.57 18.56
C GLY A 85 -0.82 -11.34 18.17
N ARG A 86 -0.47 -11.49 16.87
CA ARG A 86 0.88 -11.21 16.36
C ARG A 86 0.92 -10.01 15.42
N PHE A 87 -0.16 -9.80 14.67
CA PHE A 87 -0.32 -8.69 13.75
C PHE A 87 -1.19 -7.60 14.35
N THR A 88 -0.90 -6.35 13.99
CA THR A 88 -1.69 -5.17 14.35
C THR A 88 -1.91 -4.33 13.10
N ILE A 89 -3.19 -4.10 12.76
CA ILE A 89 -3.57 -3.11 11.75
C ILE A 89 -3.99 -1.82 12.45
N SER A 90 -3.50 -0.70 11.97
CA SER A 90 -3.89 0.63 12.43
C SER A 90 -3.99 1.59 11.26
N ARG A 91 -4.66 2.72 11.48
CA ARG A 91 -4.82 3.74 10.45
C ARG A 91 -4.81 5.14 11.04
N ASP A 92 -4.42 6.10 10.22
CA ASP A 92 -4.45 7.52 10.51
C ASP A 92 -5.22 8.22 9.39
N ASN A 93 -6.42 8.70 9.71
CA ASN A 93 -7.29 9.39 8.75
C ASN A 93 -6.79 10.79 8.42
N ALA A 94 -6.07 11.46 9.31
CA ALA A 94 -5.51 12.78 9.04
C ALA A 94 -4.35 12.69 8.04
N LYS A 95 -3.61 11.58 8.06
CA LYS A 95 -2.46 11.32 7.18
C LYS A 95 -2.80 10.41 6.00
N ASN A 96 -4.06 10.02 5.83
CA ASN A 96 -4.49 9.06 4.80
C ASN A 96 -3.61 7.80 4.73
N THR A 97 -3.19 7.30 5.91
CA THR A 97 -2.19 6.23 6.03
C THR A 97 -2.77 5.02 6.74
N CYS A 98 -2.52 3.82 6.20
CA CYS A 98 -2.75 2.53 6.85
C CYS A 98 -1.41 1.89 7.24
N ILE A 99 -1.33 1.25 8.40
CA ILE A 99 -0.14 0.57 8.90
C ILE A 99 -0.51 -0.86 9.27
N CYS A 100 0.29 -1.81 8.80
CA CYS A 100 0.23 -3.20 9.21
C CYS A 100 1.56 -3.64 9.78
N ARG A 101 1.51 -4.16 11.00
CA ARG A 101 2.65 -4.61 11.79
C ARG A 101 2.49 -6.06 12.19
#